data_AF-K0SVG6-F1
#
_entry.id   AF-K0SVG6-F1
#
_cell.length_a   1.000
_cell.length_b   1.000
_cell.length_c   1.000
_cell.angle_alpha   90.00
_cell.angle_beta   90.00
_cell.angle_gamma   90.00
#
_symmetry.space_group_name_H-M   'P 1'
#
loop_
_entity.id
_entity.type
_entity.pdbx_description
1 polymer ?
#
loop_
_entity_poly.entity_id
_entity_poly.type
_entity_poly.pdbx_seq_one_letter_code
_entity_poly.pdbx_strand_id
1 'polypeptide(L)'
;MPDIENGGASAPRKRSKKLKKVWSHTPMEILSGTVAAVAVGTSVTAMVLVGSPIVYIAGALSSVIGPYSYYQQTKLTDILALKETHEAVKREVDRLQSENMRLNETVGELSDTIDKLEDVEQALDVITQTQGQSVAAFAEQVKENREILGQMQKNLRANVLQNLLQVVIRSDQDDNMQIEEDEIDDLVSRIKKINGVEVREERFKEKIISSGGQLSSVMDIIKNLMADDVSGDNEIFVIKD
;
A
#
# COMPACT_ATOMS: atom_id res chain seq x y z
N MET A 1 -11.94 9.08 -4.74
CA MET A 1 -12.43 9.69 -3.49
C MET A 1 -13.91 9.40 -3.36
N PRO A 2 -14.30 8.70 -2.28
CA PRO A 2 -15.54 8.98 -1.60
C PRO A 2 -15.29 9.27 -0.11
N ASP A 3 -16.17 10.11 0.43
CA ASP A 3 -16.11 10.73 1.74
C ASP A 3 -16.31 9.74 2.90
N ILE A 4 -15.46 9.85 3.93
CA ILE A 4 -15.67 9.15 5.21
C ILE A 4 -16.37 10.13 6.15
N GLU A 5 -17.68 9.96 6.23
CA GLU A 5 -18.58 10.63 7.15
C GLU A 5 -18.55 9.93 8.51
N ASN A 6 -18.06 10.67 9.51
CA ASN A 6 -18.46 10.71 10.92
C ASN A 6 -19.36 9.56 11.45
N GLY A 7 -18.81 8.67 12.27
CA GLY A 7 -19.54 7.61 12.97
C GLY A 7 -19.01 7.38 14.38
N GLY A 8 -19.40 8.24 15.31
CA GLY A 8 -19.15 8.04 16.73
C GLY A 8 -19.90 6.83 17.29
N ALA A 9 -19.16 5.91 17.92
CA ALA A 9 -19.70 4.96 18.87
C ALA A 9 -18.74 4.90 20.07
N SER A 10 -18.88 5.89 20.96
CA SER A 10 -18.25 5.87 22.27
C SER A 10 -18.85 4.70 23.07
N ALA A 11 -18.02 3.68 23.29
CA ALA A 11 -18.38 2.53 24.12
C ALA A 11 -18.90 3.00 25.50
N PRO A 12 -19.95 2.38 26.06
CA PRO A 12 -20.52 2.83 27.32
C PRO A 12 -19.52 2.53 28.44
N ARG A 13 -18.94 3.58 29.03
CA ARG A 13 -18.15 3.50 30.28
C ARG A 13 -19.04 2.86 31.36
N LYS A 14 -18.79 1.59 31.66
CA LYS A 14 -19.39 0.88 32.80
C LYS A 14 -19.07 1.65 34.08
N ARG A 15 -20.09 2.29 34.64
CA ARG A 15 -20.04 2.95 35.95
C ARG A 15 -19.51 1.96 36.99
N SER A 16 -18.39 2.32 37.62
CA SER A 16 -17.87 1.68 38.82
C SER A 16 -19.01 1.52 39.83
N LYS A 17 -19.42 0.27 40.06
CA LYS A 17 -20.33 -0.09 41.15
C LYS A 17 -19.56 0.16 42.44
N LYS A 18 -19.91 1.24 43.15
CA LYS A 18 -19.48 1.49 44.52
C LYS A 18 -19.70 0.21 45.33
N LEU A 19 -18.61 -0.29 45.92
CA LEU A 19 -18.62 -1.46 46.80
C LEU A 19 -19.68 -1.25 47.88
N LYS A 20 -20.70 -2.11 47.89
CA LYS A 20 -21.70 -2.10 48.96
C LYS A 20 -20.99 -2.42 50.27
N LYS A 21 -21.15 -1.53 51.24
CA LYS A 21 -20.72 -1.73 52.62
C LYS A 21 -21.37 -3.01 53.13
N VAL A 22 -20.56 -4.07 53.29
CA VAL A 22 -20.99 -5.35 53.84
C VAL A 22 -21.49 -5.07 55.25
N TRP A 23 -22.78 -5.30 55.46
CA TRP A 23 -23.41 -5.21 56.77
C TRP A 23 -22.86 -6.36 57.61
N SER A 24 -22.00 -6.05 58.55
CA SER A 24 -21.21 -7.00 59.34
C SER A 24 -21.98 -7.59 60.53
N HIS A 25 -23.30 -7.80 60.39
CA HIS A 25 -24.06 -8.58 61.37
C HIS A 25 -25.03 -9.47 60.62
N THR A 26 -24.77 -10.78 60.69
CA THR A 26 -25.62 -11.78 60.08
C THR A 26 -26.95 -11.86 60.85
N PRO A 27 -28.08 -12.17 60.19
CA PRO A 27 -29.39 -12.28 60.86
C PRO A 27 -29.35 -13.31 62.00
N MET A 28 -28.46 -14.30 61.92
CA MET A 28 -28.25 -15.31 62.94
C MET A 28 -27.52 -14.79 64.19
N GLU A 29 -26.71 -13.73 64.06
CA GLU A 29 -26.02 -13.05 65.17
C GLU A 29 -26.98 -12.12 65.93
N ILE A 30 -27.89 -11.44 65.21
CA ILE A 30 -28.98 -10.68 65.80
C ILE A 30 -29.96 -11.62 66.52
N LEU A 31 -30.25 -12.78 65.93
CA LEU A 31 -31.11 -13.78 66.54
C LEU A 31 -30.48 -14.41 67.79
N SER A 32 -29.18 -14.75 67.77
CA SER A 32 -28.49 -15.29 68.94
C SER A 32 -28.33 -14.24 70.04
N GLY A 33 -28.04 -12.98 69.70
CA GLY A 33 -27.97 -11.86 70.65
C GLY A 33 -29.31 -11.54 71.31
N THR A 34 -30.41 -11.57 70.55
CA THR A 34 -31.76 -11.35 71.09
C THR A 34 -32.20 -12.51 71.99
N VAL A 35 -31.98 -13.76 71.57
CA VAL A 35 -32.26 -14.94 72.42
C VAL A 35 -31.44 -14.92 73.70
N ALA A 36 -30.16 -14.53 73.64
CA ALA A 36 -29.33 -14.39 74.83
C ALA A 36 -29.83 -13.28 75.76
N ALA A 37 -30.23 -12.11 75.23
CA ALA A 37 -30.78 -11.02 76.02
C ALA A 37 -32.12 -11.40 76.69
N VAL A 38 -33.00 -12.08 75.96
CA VAL A 38 -34.27 -12.60 76.51
C VAL A 38 -34.00 -13.67 77.56
N ALA A 39 -33.05 -14.58 77.34
CA ALA A 39 -32.71 -15.64 78.30
C ALA A 39 -32.13 -15.06 79.60
N VAL A 40 -31.23 -14.07 79.52
CA VAL A 40 -30.66 -13.39 80.69
C VAL A 40 -31.75 -12.60 81.42
N GLY A 41 -32.58 -11.84 80.70
CA GLY A 41 -33.69 -11.09 81.30
C GLY A 41 -34.71 -12.01 82.01
N THR A 42 -35.06 -13.13 81.39
CA THR A 42 -35.97 -14.12 81.98
C THR A 42 -35.34 -14.79 83.20
N SER A 43 -34.04 -15.09 83.15
CA SER A 43 -33.31 -15.72 84.26
C SER A 43 -33.20 -14.78 85.47
N VAL A 44 -32.90 -13.50 85.27
CA VAL A 44 -32.86 -12.50 86.35
C VAL A 44 -34.25 -12.32 86.97
N THR A 45 -35.29 -12.26 86.15
CA THR A 45 -36.68 -12.13 86.63
C THR A 45 -37.12 -13.36 87.43
N ALA A 46 -36.73 -14.57 86.98
CA ALA A 46 -37.00 -15.82 87.68
C ALA A 46 -36.23 -15.95 89.00
N MET A 47 -34.99 -15.44 89.07
CA MET A 47 -34.21 -15.39 90.32
C MET A 47 -34.89 -14.52 91.38
N VAL A 48 -35.48 -13.38 90.98
CA VAL A 48 -36.17 -12.47 91.91
C VAL A 48 -37.50 -13.04 92.41
N LEU A 49 -38.23 -13.78 91.57
CA LEU A 49 -39.57 -14.29 91.90
C LEU A 49 -39.57 -15.63 92.65
N VAL A 50 -38.62 -16.54 92.37
CA VAL A 50 -38.73 -17.95 92.80
C VAL A 50 -37.61 -18.39 93.77
N GLY A 51 -36.47 -17.68 93.82
CA GLY A 51 -35.44 -17.88 94.86
C GLY A 51 -34.88 -19.30 95.01
N SER A 52 -34.83 -20.12 93.95
CA SER A 52 -34.40 -21.53 94.01
C SER A 52 -32.91 -21.71 93.60
N PRO A 53 -32.12 -22.52 94.34
CA PRO A 53 -30.69 -22.79 94.05
C PRO A 53 -30.41 -23.28 92.61
N ILE A 54 -31.36 -24.03 92.03
CA ILE A 54 -31.24 -24.59 90.68
C ILE A 54 -31.22 -23.49 89.62
N VAL A 55 -31.96 -22.39 89.84
CA VAL A 55 -32.05 -21.27 88.90
C VAL A 55 -30.74 -20.47 88.89
N TYR A 56 -30.05 -20.37 90.03
CA TYR A 56 -28.73 -19.73 90.11
C TYR A 56 -27.67 -20.48 89.31
N ILE A 57 -27.64 -21.81 89.39
CA ILE A 57 -26.70 -22.65 88.65
C ILE A 57 -26.99 -22.60 87.14
N ALA A 58 -28.27 -22.70 86.75
CA ALA A 58 -28.68 -22.59 85.35
C ALA A 58 -28.37 -21.21 84.75
N GLY A 59 -28.62 -20.14 85.52
CA GLY A 59 -28.29 -18.77 85.12
C GLY A 59 -26.78 -18.58 84.93
N ALA A 60 -25.95 -19.06 85.87
CA ALA A 60 -24.50 -18.95 85.79
C ALA A 60 -23.93 -19.68 84.56
N LEU A 61 -24.42 -20.88 84.26
CA LEU A 61 -23.99 -21.65 83.07
C LEU A 61 -24.42 -20.95 81.76
N SER A 62 -25.64 -20.44 81.69
CA SER A 62 -26.13 -19.72 80.51
C SER A 62 -25.35 -18.44 80.23
N SER A 63 -24.91 -17.76 81.29
CA SER A 63 -24.12 -16.53 81.20
C SER A 63 -22.71 -16.74 80.61
N VAL A 64 -22.17 -17.96 80.67
CA VAL A 64 -20.86 -18.31 80.08
C VAL A 64 -21.02 -18.83 78.66
N ILE A 65 -22.05 -19.64 78.41
CA ILE A 65 -22.30 -20.25 77.09
C ILE A 65 -22.71 -19.22 76.05
N GLY A 66 -23.50 -18.19 76.44
CA GLY A 66 -23.93 -17.13 75.53
C GLY A 66 -22.76 -16.38 74.87
N PRO A 67 -21.83 -15.78 75.66
CA PRO A 67 -20.65 -15.11 75.12
C PRO A 67 -19.72 -16.02 74.31
N TYR A 68 -19.58 -17.28 74.74
CA TYR A 68 -18.72 -18.25 74.05
C TYR A 68 -19.29 -18.64 72.67
N SER A 69 -20.60 -18.90 72.59
CA SER A 69 -21.30 -19.18 71.33
C SER A 69 -21.26 -17.97 70.40
N TYR A 70 -21.43 -16.76 70.94
CA TYR A 70 -21.32 -15.52 70.17
C TYR A 70 -19.91 -15.39 69.54
N TYR A 71 -18.85 -15.57 70.34
CA TYR A 71 -17.47 -15.50 69.86
C TYR A 71 -17.15 -16.56 68.79
N GLN A 72 -17.65 -17.79 68.93
CA GLN A 72 -17.50 -18.83 67.90
C GLN A 72 -18.23 -18.46 66.61
N GLN A 73 -19.44 -17.91 66.71
CA GLN A 73 -20.24 -17.51 65.57
C GLN A 73 -19.59 -16.36 64.77
N THR A 74 -18.94 -15.41 65.46
CA THR A 74 -18.16 -14.34 64.80
C THR A 74 -16.97 -14.93 64.03
N LYS A 75 -16.21 -15.85 64.62
CA LYS A 75 -15.08 -16.50 63.93
C LYS A 75 -15.50 -17.29 62.70
N LEU A 76 -16.63 -18.00 62.77
CA LEU A 76 -17.18 -18.71 61.60
C LEU A 76 -17.60 -17.74 60.49
N THR A 77 -18.15 -16.59 60.86
CA THR A 77 -18.53 -15.53 59.91
C THR A 77 -17.31 -14.93 59.22
N ASP A 78 -16.24 -14.64 59.97
CA ASP A 78 -14.98 -14.12 59.41
C ASP A 78 -14.33 -15.12 58.44
N ILE A 79 -14.32 -16.41 58.78
CA ILE A 79 -13.81 -17.47 57.90
C ILE A 79 -14.65 -17.57 56.62
N LEU A 80 -15.98 -17.48 56.73
CA LEU A 80 -16.86 -17.52 55.56
C LEU A 80 -16.63 -16.31 54.65
N ALA A 81 -16.46 -15.11 55.24
CA ALA A 81 -16.14 -13.89 54.51
C ALA A 81 -14.74 -13.96 53.84
N LEU A 82 -13.74 -14.52 54.52
CA LEU A 82 -12.41 -14.78 53.96
C LEU A 82 -12.46 -15.76 52.78
N LYS A 83 -13.28 -16.82 52.89
CA LYS A 83 -13.47 -17.76 51.79
C LYS A 83 -14.13 -17.10 50.58
N GLU A 84 -15.18 -16.31 50.80
CA GLU A 84 -15.87 -15.60 49.72
C GLU A 84 -14.95 -14.57 49.05
N THR A 85 -14.15 -13.83 49.82
CA THR A 85 -13.17 -12.88 49.28
C THR A 85 -12.05 -13.60 48.51
N HIS A 86 -11.54 -14.72 49.02
CA HIS A 86 -10.55 -15.53 48.31
C HIS A 86 -11.10 -16.07 46.98
N GLU A 87 -12.34 -16.56 46.95
CA GLU A 87 -12.99 -16.97 45.70
C GLU A 87 -13.19 -15.78 44.74
N ALA A 88 -13.55 -14.60 45.24
CA ALA A 88 -13.68 -13.41 44.41
C ALA A 88 -12.33 -12.96 43.82
N VAL A 89 -11.26 -12.98 44.62
CA VAL A 89 -9.90 -12.68 44.15
C VAL A 89 -9.45 -13.71 43.13
N LYS A 90 -9.70 -15.00 43.37
CA LYS A 90 -9.38 -16.06 42.41
C LYS A 90 -10.07 -15.84 41.06
N ARG A 91 -11.36 -15.51 41.06
CA ARG A 91 -12.10 -15.18 39.82
C ARG A 91 -11.49 -13.99 39.09
N GLU A 92 -11.02 -12.98 39.81
CA GLU A 92 -10.40 -11.80 39.21
C GLU A 92 -9.01 -12.12 38.63
N VAL A 93 -8.22 -12.96 39.29
CA VAL A 93 -6.94 -13.46 38.76
C VAL A 93 -7.17 -14.30 37.50
N ASP A 94 -8.14 -15.21 37.52
CA ASP A 94 -8.50 -16.03 36.35
C ASP A 94 -8.95 -15.15 35.17
N ARG A 95 -9.73 -14.09 35.46
CA ARG A 95 -10.14 -13.08 34.46
C ARG A 95 -8.94 -12.34 33.87
N LEU A 96 -8.05 -11.82 34.72
CA LEU A 96 -6.85 -11.10 34.28
C LEU A 96 -5.90 -12.00 33.49
N GLN A 97 -5.76 -13.27 33.88
CA GLN A 97 -4.96 -14.24 33.14
C GLN A 97 -5.54 -14.49 31.74
N SER A 98 -6.86 -14.62 31.62
CA SER A 98 -7.53 -14.75 30.32
C SER A 98 -7.36 -13.49 29.46
N GLU A 99 -7.44 -12.30 30.06
CA GLU A 99 -7.20 -11.03 29.35
C GLU A 99 -5.75 -10.90 28.89
N ASN A 100 -4.79 -11.31 29.71
CA ASN A 100 -3.37 -11.33 29.35
C ASN A 100 -3.09 -12.28 28.18
N MET A 101 -3.69 -13.48 28.21
CA MET A 101 -3.55 -14.46 27.14
C MET A 101 -4.09 -13.92 25.80
N ARG A 102 -5.27 -13.30 25.83
CA ARG A 102 -5.87 -12.67 24.65
C ARG A 102 -5.05 -11.50 24.14
N LEU A 103 -4.50 -10.68 25.03
CA LEU A 103 -3.63 -9.57 24.64
C LEU A 103 -2.35 -10.10 23.99
N ASN A 104 -1.75 -11.15 24.54
CA ASN A 104 -0.56 -11.77 23.96
C ASN A 104 -0.84 -12.37 22.56
N GLU A 105 -2.00 -12.98 22.36
CA GLU A 105 -2.45 -13.43 21.04
C GLU A 105 -2.61 -12.25 20.07
N THR A 106 -3.21 -11.15 20.53
CA THR A 106 -3.34 -9.92 19.71
C THR A 106 -1.98 -9.32 19.34
N VAL A 107 -1.01 -9.35 20.25
CA VAL A 107 0.37 -8.93 19.96
C VAL A 107 1.00 -9.83 18.90
N GLY A 108 0.78 -11.15 18.98
CA GLY A 108 1.22 -12.08 17.94
C GLY A 108 0.63 -11.76 16.57
N GLU A 109 -0.67 -11.54 16.48
CA GLU A 109 -1.34 -11.17 15.21
C GLU A 109 -0.81 -9.84 14.63
N LEU A 110 -0.52 -8.87 15.50
CA LEU A 110 0.08 -7.60 15.09
C LEU A 110 1.51 -7.78 14.59
N SER A 111 2.32 -8.63 15.23
CA SER A 111 3.65 -9.00 14.75
C SER A 111 3.59 -9.66 13.37
N ASP A 112 2.72 -10.65 13.17
CA ASP A 112 2.52 -11.29 11.86
C ASP A 112 2.08 -10.29 10.78
N THR A 113 1.32 -9.26 11.18
CA THR A 113 0.90 -8.19 10.27
C THR A 113 2.06 -7.26 9.92
N ILE A 114 2.95 -6.97 10.87
CA ILE A 114 4.17 -6.19 10.61
C ILE A 114 5.09 -6.94 9.65
N ASP A 115 5.32 -8.24 9.86
CA ASP A 115 6.16 -9.06 8.98
C ASP A 115 5.61 -9.06 7.54
N LYS A 116 4.28 -9.18 7.37
CA LYS A 116 3.64 -9.07 6.06
C LYS A 116 3.79 -7.70 5.42
N LEU A 117 3.80 -6.62 6.21
CA LEU A 117 4.01 -5.27 5.70
C LEU A 117 5.47 -5.06 5.27
N GLU A 118 6.43 -5.63 5.98
CA GLU A 118 7.84 -5.65 5.60
C GLU A 118 8.05 -6.39 4.27
N ASP A 119 7.42 -7.56 4.10
CA ASP A 119 7.44 -8.30 2.82
C ASP A 119 6.87 -7.46 1.65
N VAL A 120 5.78 -6.73 1.91
CA VAL A 120 5.15 -5.85 0.91
C VAL A 120 6.05 -4.66 0.58
N GLU A 121 6.71 -4.05 1.57
CA GLU A 121 7.68 -2.97 1.36
C GLU A 121 8.85 -3.43 0.50
N GLN A 122 9.41 -4.61 0.80
CA GLN A 122 10.50 -5.19 0.01
C GLN A 122 10.08 -5.50 -1.42
N ALA A 123 8.87 -6.03 -1.62
CA ALA A 123 8.31 -6.24 -2.95
C ALA A 123 8.13 -4.92 -3.72
N LEU A 124 7.69 -3.86 -3.04
CA LEU A 124 7.55 -2.52 -3.63
C LEU A 124 8.90 -1.90 -4.00
N ASP A 125 9.95 -2.11 -3.21
CA ASP A 125 11.31 -1.64 -3.50
C ASP A 125 11.87 -2.33 -4.75
N VAL A 126 11.73 -3.66 -4.85
CA VAL A 126 12.12 -4.45 -6.03
C VAL A 126 11.36 -3.99 -7.28
N ILE A 127 10.06 -3.75 -7.18
CA ILE A 127 9.25 -3.25 -8.31
C ILE A 127 9.71 -1.85 -8.72
N THR A 128 9.96 -0.96 -7.76
CA THR A 128 10.40 0.42 -8.04
C THR A 128 11.77 0.42 -8.70
N GLN A 129 12.70 -0.41 -8.24
CA GLN A 129 14.02 -0.58 -8.83
C GLN A 129 13.92 -1.14 -10.25
N THR A 130 13.09 -2.15 -10.46
CA THR A 130 12.88 -2.80 -11.77
C THR A 130 12.19 -1.86 -12.76
N GLN A 131 11.17 -1.12 -12.34
CA GLN A 131 10.47 -0.16 -13.18
C GLN A 131 11.35 1.05 -13.51
N GLY A 132 12.11 1.58 -12.54
CA GLY A 132 13.07 2.66 -12.78
C GLY A 132 14.15 2.28 -13.78
N GLN A 133 14.70 1.06 -13.68
CA GLN A 133 15.64 0.51 -14.66
C GLN A 133 14.98 0.26 -16.02
N SER A 134 13.72 -0.21 -16.04
CA SER A 134 13.00 -0.48 -17.29
C SER A 134 12.69 0.80 -18.08
N VAL A 135 12.37 1.91 -17.41
CA VAL A 135 12.13 3.20 -18.09
C VAL A 135 13.43 3.78 -18.65
N ALA A 136 14.53 3.69 -17.90
CA ALA A 136 15.85 4.14 -18.38
C ALA A 136 16.33 3.29 -19.56
N ALA A 137 16.20 1.96 -19.46
CA ALA A 137 16.54 1.04 -20.55
C ALA A 137 15.68 1.27 -21.80
N PHE A 138 14.37 1.50 -21.62
CA PHE A 138 13.47 1.82 -22.73
C PHE A 138 13.82 3.16 -23.38
N ALA A 139 14.14 4.20 -22.60
CA ALA A 139 14.56 5.49 -23.13
C ALA A 139 15.87 5.37 -23.95
N GLU A 140 16.83 4.58 -23.47
CA GLU A 140 18.07 4.31 -24.23
C GLU A 140 17.78 3.52 -25.51
N GLN A 141 16.90 2.51 -25.45
CA GLN A 141 16.52 1.73 -26.63
C GLN A 141 15.79 2.58 -27.68
N VAL A 142 14.96 3.55 -27.27
CA VAL A 142 14.32 4.50 -28.20
C VAL A 142 15.35 5.43 -28.82
N LYS A 143 16.36 5.87 -28.06
CA LYS A 143 17.45 6.71 -28.55
C LYS A 143 18.33 5.96 -29.55
N GLU A 144 18.71 4.73 -29.25
CA GLU A 144 19.45 3.85 -30.16
C GLU A 144 18.66 3.59 -31.45
N ASN A 145 17.36 3.29 -31.34
CA ASN A 145 16.51 3.13 -32.53
C ASN A 145 16.44 4.39 -33.39
N ARG A 146 16.36 5.59 -32.78
CA ARG A 146 16.41 6.85 -33.54
C ARG A 146 17.74 7.02 -34.28
N GLU A 147 18.84 6.65 -33.65
CA GLU A 147 20.15 6.70 -34.28
C GLU A 147 20.25 5.71 -35.46
N ILE A 148 19.79 4.47 -35.27
CA ILE A 148 19.74 3.45 -36.33
C ILE A 148 18.86 3.92 -37.50
N LEU A 149 17.67 4.48 -37.22
CA LEU A 149 16.80 5.05 -38.26
C LEU A 149 17.50 6.17 -39.03
N GLY A 150 18.22 7.06 -38.34
CA GLY A 150 19.01 8.10 -38.97
C GLY A 150 20.13 7.55 -39.86
N GLN A 151 20.80 6.48 -39.44
CA GLN A 151 21.82 5.80 -40.24
C GLN A 151 21.20 5.07 -41.45
N MET A 152 20.05 4.41 -41.28
CA MET A 152 19.33 3.77 -42.39
C MET A 152 18.86 4.78 -43.42
N GLN A 153 18.34 5.94 -42.99
CA GLN A 153 17.94 7.00 -43.90
C GLN A 153 19.14 7.57 -44.67
N LYS A 154 20.29 7.75 -44.02
CA LYS A 154 21.54 8.14 -44.70
C LYS A 154 22.01 7.09 -45.71
N ASN A 155 21.94 5.81 -45.37
CA ASN A 155 22.28 4.71 -46.28
C ASN A 155 21.33 4.64 -47.47
N LEU A 156 20.03 4.84 -47.27
CA LEU A 156 19.04 4.91 -48.34
C LEU A 156 19.33 6.09 -49.28
N ARG A 157 19.57 7.29 -48.72
CA ARG A 157 19.97 8.48 -49.49
C ARG A 157 21.23 8.24 -50.32
N ALA A 158 22.25 7.61 -49.73
CA ALA A 158 23.50 7.27 -50.42
C ALA A 158 23.28 6.25 -51.55
N ASN A 159 22.43 5.24 -51.34
CA ASN A 159 22.10 4.24 -52.36
C ASN A 159 21.35 4.87 -53.53
N VAL A 160 20.34 5.69 -53.23
CA VAL A 160 19.60 6.48 -54.22
C VAL A 160 20.54 7.37 -55.02
N LEU A 161 21.42 8.12 -54.33
CA LEU A 161 22.41 8.99 -54.96
C LEU A 161 23.31 8.21 -55.92
N GLN A 162 23.81 7.06 -55.50
CA GLN A 162 24.66 6.20 -56.32
C GLN A 162 23.93 5.72 -57.57
N ASN A 163 22.67 5.31 -57.44
CA ASN A 163 21.85 4.89 -58.59
C ASN A 163 21.58 6.05 -59.56
N LEU A 164 21.29 7.25 -59.04
CA LEU A 164 21.11 8.46 -59.84
C LEU A 164 22.38 8.79 -60.63
N LEU A 165 23.54 8.80 -59.96
CA LEU A 165 24.83 9.06 -60.61
C LEU A 165 25.14 8.03 -61.69
N GLN A 166 24.86 6.74 -61.47
CA GLN A 166 25.04 5.71 -62.49
C GLN A 166 24.15 5.95 -63.71
N VAL A 167 22.89 6.36 -63.52
CA VAL A 167 21.97 6.62 -64.63
C VAL A 167 22.44 7.84 -65.43
N VAL A 168 22.88 8.90 -64.76
CA VAL A 168 23.39 10.10 -65.42
C VAL A 168 24.68 9.79 -66.20
N ILE A 169 25.66 9.13 -65.58
CA ILE A 169 26.94 8.77 -66.24
C ILE A 169 26.71 7.83 -67.43
N ARG A 170 25.72 6.92 -67.36
CA ARG A 170 25.37 6.03 -68.49
C ARG A 170 24.54 6.71 -69.58
N SER A 171 24.03 7.91 -69.34
CA SER A 171 23.23 8.63 -70.33
C SER A 171 24.10 9.49 -71.24
N ASP A 172 25.29 9.90 -70.78
CA ASP A 172 26.35 10.45 -71.62
C ASP A 172 26.93 9.34 -72.53
N GLN A 173 26.54 9.33 -73.81
CA GLN A 173 26.93 8.29 -74.78
C GLN A 173 28.18 8.66 -75.58
N ASP A 174 28.47 9.96 -75.70
CA ASP A 174 29.55 10.49 -76.54
C ASP A 174 30.72 11.08 -75.74
N ASP A 175 30.67 10.96 -74.40
CA ASP A 175 31.72 11.35 -73.44
C ASP A 175 32.02 12.86 -73.53
N ASN A 176 31.04 13.65 -73.97
CA ASN A 176 31.14 15.10 -74.12
C ASN A 176 30.78 15.85 -72.82
N MET A 177 30.33 15.12 -71.80
CA MET A 177 29.91 15.62 -70.48
C MET A 177 28.78 16.68 -70.56
N GLN A 178 27.94 16.61 -71.59
CA GLN A 178 26.77 17.47 -71.82
C GLN A 178 25.55 16.61 -72.09
N ILE A 179 24.43 16.94 -71.44
CA ILE A 179 23.12 16.34 -71.71
C ILE A 179 22.42 17.21 -72.75
N GLU A 180 22.17 16.66 -73.94
CA GLU A 180 21.43 17.35 -75.00
C GLU A 180 19.92 17.40 -74.70
N GLU A 181 19.20 18.36 -75.29
CA GLU A 181 17.79 18.64 -74.96
C GLU A 181 16.86 17.44 -75.28
N ASP A 182 17.20 16.65 -76.30
CA ASP A 182 16.52 15.41 -76.66
C ASP A 182 16.86 14.22 -75.73
N GLU A 183 18.02 14.26 -75.05
CA GLU A 183 18.42 13.24 -74.07
C GLU A 183 17.82 13.47 -72.68
N ILE A 184 17.37 14.70 -72.38
CA ILE A 184 16.77 15.06 -71.09
C ILE A 184 15.53 14.19 -70.80
N ASP A 185 14.67 13.97 -71.78
CA ASP A 185 13.44 13.19 -71.60
C ASP A 185 13.73 11.71 -71.31
N ASP A 186 14.74 11.16 -71.98
CA ASP A 186 15.22 9.80 -71.76
C ASP A 186 15.88 9.65 -70.39
N LEU A 187 16.67 10.63 -69.97
CA LEU A 187 17.29 10.68 -68.64
C LEU A 187 16.22 10.71 -67.55
N VAL A 188 15.21 11.57 -67.69
CA VAL A 188 14.08 11.67 -66.75
C VAL A 188 13.32 10.34 -66.66
N SER A 189 13.05 9.69 -67.79
CA SER A 189 12.38 8.39 -67.86
C SER A 189 13.18 7.29 -67.15
N ARG A 190 14.51 7.28 -67.29
CA ARG A 190 15.40 6.33 -66.60
C ARG A 190 15.46 6.59 -65.10
N ILE A 191 15.53 7.86 -64.70
CA ILE A 191 15.54 8.25 -63.28
C ILE A 191 14.23 7.86 -62.59
N LYS A 192 13.07 8.04 -63.24
CA LYS A 192 11.76 7.61 -62.71
C LYS A 192 11.65 6.11 -62.43
N LYS A 193 12.49 5.28 -63.07
CA LYS A 193 12.52 3.82 -62.85
C LYS A 193 13.35 3.43 -61.61
N ILE A 194 14.05 4.37 -60.99
CA ILE A 194 14.80 4.12 -59.75
C ILE A 194 13.80 4.01 -58.59
N ASN A 195 13.83 2.88 -57.89
CA ASN A 195 12.97 2.66 -56.72
C ASN A 195 13.35 3.64 -55.59
N GLY A 196 12.32 4.23 -54.96
CA GLY A 196 12.50 5.13 -53.81
C GLY A 196 12.72 6.60 -54.16
N VAL A 197 12.59 7.01 -55.43
CA VAL A 197 12.73 8.41 -55.86
C VAL A 197 11.52 8.88 -56.65
N GLU A 198 10.99 10.04 -56.29
CA GLU A 198 10.02 10.79 -57.07
C GLU A 198 10.69 12.06 -57.62
N VAL A 199 10.56 12.28 -58.92
CA VAL A 199 11.21 13.40 -59.62
C VAL A 199 10.17 14.38 -60.10
N ARG A 200 10.38 15.65 -59.76
CA ARG A 200 9.62 16.77 -60.33
C ARG A 200 10.21 17.12 -61.70
N GLU A 201 9.69 16.46 -62.74
CA GLU A 201 10.22 16.53 -64.11
C GLU A 201 10.43 17.96 -64.58
N GLU A 202 9.39 18.80 -64.53
CA GLU A 202 9.44 20.17 -65.03
C GLU A 202 10.59 20.97 -64.42
N ARG A 203 10.81 20.83 -63.11
CA ARG A 203 11.88 21.53 -62.39
C ARG A 203 13.25 20.95 -62.68
N PHE A 204 13.34 19.63 -62.86
CA PHE A 204 14.59 18.98 -63.24
C PHE A 204 15.02 19.45 -64.62
N LYS A 205 14.11 19.44 -65.60
CA LYS A 205 14.35 19.91 -66.97
C LYS A 205 14.75 21.38 -67.01
N GLU A 206 13.97 22.24 -66.35
CA GLU A 206 14.25 23.68 -66.31
C GLU A 206 15.65 23.98 -65.74
N LYS A 207 16.05 23.27 -64.69
CA LYS A 207 17.35 23.50 -64.05
C LYS A 207 18.50 23.01 -64.92
N ILE A 208 18.35 21.86 -65.61
CA ILE A 208 19.35 21.36 -66.56
C ILE A 208 19.53 22.33 -67.73
N ILE A 209 18.43 22.78 -68.34
CA ILE A 209 18.44 23.72 -69.47
C ILE A 209 19.07 25.06 -69.03
N SER A 210 18.70 25.57 -67.85
CA SER A 210 19.26 26.81 -67.29
C SER A 210 20.77 26.73 -67.01
N SER A 211 21.27 25.53 -66.72
CA SER A 211 22.69 25.26 -66.47
C SER A 211 23.50 24.94 -67.73
N GLY A 212 22.87 24.99 -68.91
CA GLY A 212 23.52 24.69 -70.19
C GLY A 212 23.86 23.21 -70.37
N GLY A 213 23.11 22.31 -69.75
CA GLY A 213 23.22 20.86 -69.96
C GLY A 213 24.48 20.20 -69.38
N GLN A 214 25.35 20.92 -68.68
CA GLN A 214 26.61 20.34 -68.18
C GLN A 214 26.37 19.24 -67.15
N LEU A 215 27.05 18.10 -67.33
CA LEU A 215 27.01 16.96 -66.42
C LEU A 215 27.37 17.34 -64.98
N SER A 216 28.33 18.25 -64.79
CA SER A 216 28.71 18.80 -63.49
C SER A 216 27.53 19.49 -62.78
N SER A 217 26.71 20.22 -63.52
CA SER A 217 25.52 20.89 -62.98
C SER A 217 24.43 19.89 -62.61
N VAL A 218 24.28 18.81 -63.37
CA VAL A 218 23.37 17.69 -63.03
C VAL A 218 23.83 17.00 -61.74
N MET A 219 25.14 16.79 -61.57
CA MET A 219 25.71 16.23 -60.34
C MET A 219 25.48 17.15 -59.14
N ASP A 220 25.61 18.46 -59.30
CA ASP A 220 25.32 19.44 -58.24
C ASP A 220 23.83 19.47 -57.87
N ILE A 221 22.94 19.33 -58.86
CA ILE A 221 21.49 19.20 -58.64
C ILE A 221 21.18 17.93 -57.83
N ILE A 222 21.83 16.81 -58.15
CA ILE A 222 21.66 15.52 -57.47
C ILE A 222 22.29 15.55 -56.07
N LYS A 223 23.41 16.24 -55.88
CA LYS A 223 24.07 16.40 -54.58
C LYS A 223 23.21 17.14 -53.57
N ASN A 224 22.29 18.00 -54.03
CA ASN A 224 21.30 18.64 -53.16
C ASN A 224 20.35 17.64 -52.47
N LEU A 225 20.23 16.39 -52.95
CA LEU A 225 19.50 15.31 -52.28
C LEU A 225 20.13 14.91 -50.92
N MET A 226 21.42 15.23 -50.71
CA MET A 226 22.12 14.95 -49.45
C MET A 226 22.10 16.12 -48.47
N ALA A 227 21.68 17.32 -48.88
CA ALA A 227 21.63 18.48 -48.01
C ALA A 227 20.35 18.43 -47.17
N ASP A 228 20.48 18.52 -45.84
CA ASP A 228 19.35 18.50 -44.90
C ASP A 228 18.50 19.79 -44.92
N ASP A 229 18.84 20.76 -45.78
CA ASP A 229 18.35 22.16 -45.71
C ASP A 229 17.90 22.72 -47.08
N VAL A 230 17.26 21.89 -47.90
CA VAL A 230 16.64 22.37 -49.14
C VAL A 230 15.18 22.69 -48.84
N SER A 231 14.82 23.98 -48.73
CA SER A 231 13.43 24.41 -48.58
C SER A 231 12.53 23.68 -49.58
N GLY A 232 11.43 23.07 -49.12
CA GLY A 232 10.56 22.17 -49.89
C GLY A 232 9.99 22.73 -51.22
N ASP A 233 10.12 24.03 -51.43
CA ASP A 233 9.82 24.70 -52.70
C ASP A 233 10.93 24.57 -53.76
N ASN A 234 12.12 24.08 -53.42
CA ASN A 234 13.27 23.88 -54.33
C ASN A 234 13.71 22.41 -54.47
N GLU A 235 13.01 21.49 -53.80
CA GLU A 235 13.27 20.05 -53.93
C GLU A 235 12.87 19.54 -55.31
N ILE A 236 13.84 18.95 -56.00
CA ILE A 236 13.67 18.30 -57.31
C ILE A 236 13.39 16.81 -57.16
N PHE A 237 13.96 16.21 -56.13
CA PHE A 237 13.89 14.79 -55.82
C PHE A 237 13.27 14.63 -54.44
N VAL A 238 12.26 13.78 -54.34
CA VAL A 238 11.63 13.40 -53.07
C VAL A 238 11.86 11.90 -52.87
N ILE A 239 12.38 11.51 -51.72
CA ILE A 239 12.58 10.09 -51.39
C ILE A 239 11.26 9.54 -50.86
N LYS A 240 10.78 8.44 -51.46
CA LYS A 240 9.63 7.71 -50.94
C LYS A 240 10.08 6.71 -49.88
N ASP A 241 9.42 6.75 -48.73
CA ASP A 241 9.45 5.68 -47.71
C ASP A 241 8.82 4.38 -48.24
#